data_AF-A0A444ZEV2-F1
#
_entry.id   AF-A0A444ZEV2-F1
#
_cell.length_a   1.000
_cell.length_b   1.000
_cell.length_c   1.000
_cell.angle_alpha   90.00
_cell.angle_beta   90.00
_cell.angle_gamma   90.00
#
_symmetry.space_group_name_H-M   'P 1'
#
loop_
_entity.id
_entity.type
_entity.pdbx_description
1 polymer ?
#
loop_
_entity_poly.entity_id
_entity_poly.type
_entity_poly.pdbx_seq_one_letter_code
_entity_poly.pdbx_strand_id
1 'polypeptide(L)'
;MFLVFTDYNFIFSKTFSHLNCSIGLDVQDGVITERCYGCGRCLPVCPYDKIREVTYVRDAATTADLLRRDDVDAMEIHTSGRQSAQFKELWCALGDSVENLKLIAVSLPNGGASTISSMNEMFSIMKPNLQCFNLWQLDGRPMSGDIGRGATKETIAFAIELAKAINRPPGFLQLAGGTNAHTIDGLRKKGLFQTTSIAVDSSNSADALIGGIAYGGYARKIVGRVLRSMQSEYGGAARIEDHPQHLLMALKEALALVGPVKCS
;
A
#
# COMPACT_ATOMS: atom_id res chain seq x y z
N MET A 1 -4.64 11.15 -6.41
CA MET A 1 -5.17 9.75 -6.31
C MET A 1 -4.01 8.75 -6.29
N PHE A 2 -4.18 7.54 -5.74
CA PHE A 2 -3.13 6.51 -5.67
C PHE A 2 -3.60 5.24 -6.39
N LEU A 3 -2.79 4.72 -7.32
CA LEU A 3 -3.08 3.49 -8.06
C LEU A 3 -2.21 2.34 -7.53
N VAL A 4 -2.77 1.14 -7.34
CA VAL A 4 -2.04 -0.04 -6.85
C VAL A 4 -2.13 -1.16 -7.90
N PHE A 5 -0.99 -1.69 -8.33
CA PHE A 5 -0.89 -2.90 -9.16
C PHE A 5 -0.47 -4.09 -8.32
N THR A 6 -0.92 -5.29 -8.64
CA THR A 6 -0.46 -6.53 -8.00
C THR A 6 -0.12 -7.57 -9.04
N ASP A 7 1.14 -8.02 -9.05
CA ASP A 7 1.68 -8.98 -10.01
C ASP A 7 1.35 -8.60 -11.46
N TYR A 8 1.65 -7.35 -11.81
CA TYR A 8 1.56 -6.78 -13.17
C TYR A 8 0.15 -6.72 -13.76
N ASN A 9 -0.84 -7.05 -12.95
CA ASN A 9 -2.24 -6.94 -13.27
C ASN A 9 -2.88 -5.95 -12.30
N PHE A 10 -3.88 -5.22 -12.77
CA PHE A 10 -4.73 -4.43 -11.89
C PHE A 10 -5.71 -5.38 -11.19
N ILE A 11 -5.26 -6.12 -10.17
CA ILE A 11 -6.13 -7.10 -9.52
C ILE A 11 -7.15 -6.35 -8.66
N PHE A 12 -8.26 -5.99 -9.28
CA PHE A 12 -9.52 -5.90 -8.59
C PHE A 12 -10.08 -7.31 -8.58
N SER A 13 -10.20 -7.93 -7.41
CA SER A 13 -11.24 -8.93 -7.19
C SER A 13 -12.57 -8.21 -7.38
N LYS A 14 -13.09 -8.19 -8.63
CA LYS A 14 -14.40 -7.61 -8.91
C LYS A 14 -15.44 -8.62 -8.47
N THR A 15 -16.11 -8.28 -7.39
CA THR A 15 -17.28 -8.99 -6.94
C THR A 15 -18.48 -8.57 -7.78
N PHE A 16 -19.09 -9.52 -8.49
CA PHE A 16 -20.40 -9.33 -9.11
C PHE A 16 -21.50 -9.80 -8.17
N SER A 17 -22.55 -9.00 -8.02
CA SER A 17 -23.88 -9.49 -7.65
C SER A 17 -24.70 -9.62 -8.94
N HIS A 18 -25.12 -10.83 -9.30
CA HIS A 18 -26.25 -10.98 -10.23
C HIS A 18 -27.53 -10.91 -9.39
N LEU A 19 -28.20 -9.75 -9.41
CA LEU A 19 -29.58 -9.61 -8.96
C LEU A 19 -30.47 -9.52 -10.20
N ASN A 20 -30.86 -10.67 -10.74
CA ASN A 20 -32.11 -10.76 -11.50
C ASN A 20 -33.21 -11.10 -10.48
N CYS A 21 -33.74 -10.08 -9.82
CA CYS A 21 -35.01 -10.20 -9.09
C CYS A 21 -35.95 -9.11 -9.59
N SER A 22 -36.79 -9.47 -10.54
CA SER A 22 -37.95 -8.71 -10.95
C SER A 22 -38.97 -8.72 -9.82
N ILE A 23 -38.84 -7.83 -8.84
CA ILE A 23 -39.89 -7.21 -8.00
C ILE A 23 -39.23 -6.01 -7.28
N GLY A 24 -39.83 -4.82 -7.39
CA GLY A 24 -39.25 -3.55 -6.98
C GLY A 24 -39.01 -3.36 -5.48
N LEU A 25 -37.75 -3.57 -5.07
CA LEU A 25 -37.15 -3.05 -3.85
C LEU A 25 -35.75 -2.52 -4.20
N ASP A 26 -35.43 -1.32 -3.74
CA ASP A 26 -34.13 -0.66 -3.89
C ASP A 26 -33.08 -1.42 -3.04
N VAL A 27 -32.35 -2.35 -3.64
CA VAL A 27 -31.38 -3.20 -2.93
C VAL A 27 -29.96 -2.68 -3.18
N GLN A 28 -29.46 -1.85 -2.26
CA GLN A 28 -28.04 -1.52 -2.13
C GLN A 28 -27.23 -2.60 -1.37
N ASP A 29 -27.69 -3.86 -1.31
CA ASP A 29 -26.97 -4.93 -0.64
C ASP A 29 -26.09 -5.72 -1.62
N GLY A 30 -24.83 -5.30 -1.71
CA GLY A 30 -23.81 -5.95 -2.54
C GLY A 30 -22.47 -5.23 -2.51
N VAL A 31 -21.50 -5.74 -3.26
CA VAL A 31 -20.24 -5.03 -3.46
C VAL A 31 -20.45 -3.92 -4.49
N ILE A 32 -20.22 -2.68 -4.07
CA ILE A 32 -20.22 -1.51 -4.95
C ILE A 32 -18.94 -1.58 -5.81
N THR A 33 -19.10 -1.88 -7.10
CA THR A 33 -17.98 -2.19 -8.01
C THR A 33 -16.98 -1.04 -8.10
N GLU A 34 -17.48 0.20 -8.04
CA GLU A 34 -16.70 1.43 -8.12
C GLU A 34 -15.86 1.67 -6.85
N ARG A 35 -16.18 0.98 -5.75
CA ARG A 35 -15.50 1.10 -4.44
C ARG A 35 -14.73 -0.15 -4.02
N CYS A 36 -14.97 -1.29 -4.67
CA CYS A 36 -14.24 -2.51 -4.39
C CYS A 36 -12.79 -2.35 -4.86
N TYR A 37 -11.80 -2.54 -4.00
CA TYR A 37 -10.38 -2.49 -4.38
C TYR A 37 -9.72 -3.88 -4.32
N GLY A 38 -10.53 -4.94 -4.33
CA GLY A 38 -10.04 -6.32 -4.48
C GLY A 38 -9.51 -7.02 -3.23
N CYS A 39 -9.86 -6.57 -2.02
CA CYS A 39 -9.26 -7.13 -0.79
C CYS A 39 -9.74 -8.52 -0.34
N GLY A 40 -10.74 -9.10 -1.00
CA GLY A 40 -11.30 -10.41 -0.66
C GLY A 40 -11.99 -10.52 0.70
N ARG A 41 -11.99 -9.49 1.55
CA ARG A 41 -12.58 -9.56 2.92
C ARG A 41 -14.10 -9.70 2.93
N CYS A 42 -14.78 -9.42 1.81
CA CYS A 42 -16.20 -9.69 1.65
C CYS A 42 -16.50 -11.19 1.57
N LEU A 43 -15.57 -12.01 1.05
CA LEU A 43 -15.75 -13.45 0.81
C LEU A 43 -16.19 -14.21 2.07
N PRO A 44 -15.49 -14.11 3.21
CA PRO A 44 -15.84 -14.91 4.40
C PRO A 44 -17.11 -14.45 5.11
N VAL A 45 -17.61 -13.25 4.81
CA VAL A 45 -18.79 -12.67 5.46
C VAL A 45 -20.02 -12.66 4.57
N CYS A 46 -19.94 -13.17 3.34
CA CYS A 46 -21.08 -13.23 2.44
C CYS A 46 -22.03 -14.36 2.89
N PRO A 47 -23.27 -14.04 3.27
CA PRO A 47 -24.16 -15.04 3.86
C PRO A 47 -24.71 -16.08 2.88
N TYR A 48 -24.44 -15.97 1.56
CA TYR A 48 -25.03 -16.90 0.56
C TYR A 48 -24.15 -17.15 -0.68
N ASP A 49 -22.82 -17.04 -0.57
CA ASP A 49 -21.91 -17.19 -1.72
C ASP A 49 -22.30 -16.35 -2.96
N LYS A 50 -23.04 -15.24 -2.77
CA LYS A 50 -23.52 -14.39 -3.88
C LYS A 50 -22.41 -13.54 -4.50
N ILE A 51 -21.20 -13.69 -3.99
CA ILE A 51 -20.04 -12.93 -4.41
C ILE A 51 -19.02 -13.88 -5.00
N ARG A 52 -18.62 -13.57 -6.23
CA ARG A 52 -17.58 -14.29 -6.96
C ARG A 52 -16.34 -13.41 -7.03
N GLU A 53 -15.18 -14.02 -6.85
CA GLU A 53 -13.91 -13.40 -7.25
C GLU A 53 -13.73 -13.57 -8.76
N VAL A 54 -13.49 -12.45 -9.45
CA VAL A 54 -13.11 -12.45 -10.87
C VAL A 54 -11.75 -11.77 -10.98
N THR A 55 -10.80 -12.45 -11.60
CA THR A 55 -9.53 -11.84 -11.99
C THR A 55 -9.81 -10.79 -13.06
N TYR A 56 -9.60 -9.53 -12.72
CA TYR A 56 -9.64 -8.43 -13.66
C TYR A 56 -8.21 -7.95 -13.91
N VAL A 57 -7.90 -7.68 -15.17
CA VAL A 57 -6.67 -7.01 -15.57
C VAL A 57 -7.11 -5.70 -16.19
N ARG A 58 -6.68 -4.56 -15.63
CA ARG A 58 -6.78 -3.31 -16.39
C ARG A 58 -5.72 -3.32 -17.44
N ASP A 59 -6.18 -2.97 -18.62
CA ASP A 59 -5.34 -2.61 -19.73
C ASP A 59 -4.41 -1.43 -19.35
N ALA A 60 -3.15 -1.54 -19.79
CA ALA A 60 -2.12 -0.57 -19.51
C ALA A 60 -2.38 0.76 -20.22
N ALA A 61 -2.97 0.76 -21.42
CA ALA A 61 -3.30 2.00 -22.13
C ALA A 61 -4.36 2.80 -21.39
N THR A 62 -5.39 2.12 -20.86
CA THR A 62 -6.40 2.75 -19.98
C THR A 62 -5.76 3.35 -18.73
N THR A 63 -4.74 2.70 -18.17
CA THR A 63 -4.04 3.26 -17.01
C THR A 63 -3.16 4.44 -17.38
N ALA A 64 -2.49 4.39 -18.52
CA ALA A 64 -1.71 5.50 -19.05
C ALA A 64 -2.61 6.74 -19.32
N ASP A 65 -3.83 6.53 -19.82
CA ASP A 65 -4.82 7.62 -19.97
C ASP A 65 -5.21 8.25 -18.64
N LEU A 66 -5.32 7.46 -17.56
CA LEU A 66 -5.56 7.99 -16.23
C LEU A 66 -4.36 8.80 -15.73
N LEU A 67 -3.13 8.29 -15.92
CA LEU A 67 -1.93 9.02 -15.50
C LEU A 67 -1.77 10.36 -16.24
N ARG A 68 -2.17 10.44 -17.51
CA ARG A 68 -2.14 11.69 -18.30
C ARG A 68 -3.15 12.75 -17.84
N ARG A 69 -4.16 12.38 -17.05
CA ARG A 69 -5.20 13.30 -16.60
C ARG A 69 -4.78 14.17 -15.39
N ASP A 70 -3.55 14.01 -14.91
CA ASP A 70 -2.96 14.76 -13.78
C ASP A 70 -3.80 14.70 -12.48
N ASP A 71 -4.65 13.66 -12.33
CA ASP A 71 -5.42 13.40 -11.11
C ASP A 71 -4.78 12.33 -10.21
N VAL A 72 -3.68 11.71 -10.68
CA VAL A 72 -2.90 10.68 -9.99
C VAL A 72 -1.49 11.20 -9.71
N ASP A 73 -1.22 11.54 -8.44
CA ASP A 73 0.12 11.96 -8.01
C ASP A 73 1.10 10.80 -7.84
N ALA A 74 0.59 9.58 -7.61
CA ALA A 74 1.41 8.46 -7.20
C ALA A 74 0.86 7.09 -7.60
N MET A 75 1.77 6.15 -7.84
CA MET A 75 1.46 4.78 -8.26
C MET A 75 2.30 3.77 -7.48
N GLU A 76 1.68 2.71 -6.99
CA GLU A 76 2.31 1.53 -6.38
C GLU A 76 2.22 0.33 -7.31
N ILE A 77 3.32 -0.39 -7.46
CA ILE A 77 3.42 -1.64 -8.19
C ILE A 77 3.88 -2.73 -7.23
N HIS A 78 3.00 -3.68 -6.89
CA HIS A 78 3.39 -4.91 -6.22
C HIS A 78 3.88 -5.95 -7.21
N THR A 79 4.94 -6.63 -6.82
CA THR A 79 5.56 -7.69 -7.59
C THR A 79 6.13 -8.75 -6.67
N SER A 80 6.05 -10.02 -7.08
CA SER A 80 6.83 -11.12 -6.49
C SER A 80 8.35 -11.00 -6.64
N GLY A 81 8.86 -10.05 -7.43
CA GLY A 81 10.29 -9.85 -7.72
C GLY A 81 10.89 -10.83 -8.72
N ARG A 82 10.13 -11.85 -9.16
CA ARG A 82 10.64 -12.95 -10.01
C ARG A 82 10.38 -12.77 -11.51
N GLN A 83 9.51 -11.84 -11.89
CA GLN A 83 8.99 -11.74 -13.26
C GLN A 83 9.32 -10.39 -13.89
N SER A 84 10.60 -10.13 -14.13
CA SER A 84 11.09 -8.86 -14.69
C SER A 84 10.56 -8.55 -16.09
N ALA A 85 10.27 -9.57 -16.91
CA ALA A 85 9.68 -9.39 -18.24
C ALA A 85 8.31 -8.69 -18.18
N GLN A 86 7.44 -9.11 -17.26
CA GLN A 86 6.11 -8.50 -17.09
C GLN A 86 6.22 -7.10 -16.46
N PHE A 87 7.20 -6.88 -15.57
CA PHE A 87 7.53 -5.54 -15.09
C PHE A 87 7.86 -4.62 -16.26
N LYS A 88 8.72 -5.09 -17.17
CA LYS A 88 9.12 -4.34 -18.35
C LYS A 88 7.94 -4.09 -19.29
N GLU A 89 7.12 -5.09 -19.56
CA GLU A 89 5.92 -4.93 -20.40
C GLU A 89 4.97 -3.88 -19.82
N LEU A 90 4.64 -3.96 -18.53
CA LEU A 90 3.81 -2.96 -17.85
C LEU A 90 4.44 -1.57 -17.96
N TRP A 91 5.72 -1.45 -17.59
CA TRP A 91 6.41 -0.16 -17.57
C TRP A 91 6.51 0.48 -18.97
N CYS A 92 6.85 -0.32 -19.99
CA CYS A 92 6.87 0.13 -21.37
C CYS A 92 5.48 0.53 -21.88
N ALA A 93 4.43 -0.18 -21.48
CA ALA A 93 3.06 0.12 -21.89
C ALA A 93 2.52 1.41 -21.23
N LEU A 94 2.99 1.75 -20.02
CA LEU A 94 2.70 3.05 -19.41
C LEU A 94 3.43 4.19 -20.15
N GLY A 95 4.61 3.93 -20.71
CA GLY A 95 5.31 4.85 -21.60
C GLY A 95 5.68 6.17 -20.92
N ASP A 96 5.39 7.28 -21.59
CA ASP A 96 5.62 8.65 -21.10
C ASP A 96 4.61 9.10 -20.02
N SER A 97 3.50 8.39 -19.86
CA SER A 97 2.47 8.78 -18.89
C SER A 97 2.97 8.78 -17.44
N VAL A 98 4.02 7.99 -17.14
CA VAL A 98 4.67 7.95 -15.82
C VAL A 98 5.35 9.26 -15.44
N GLU A 99 5.62 10.15 -16.40
CA GLU A 99 6.24 11.46 -16.14
C GLU A 99 5.30 12.41 -15.38
N ASN A 100 3.99 12.15 -15.38
CA ASN A 100 3.02 12.91 -14.60
C ASN A 100 2.99 12.53 -13.11
N LEU A 101 3.67 11.44 -12.74
CA LEU A 101 3.72 10.98 -11.35
C LEU A 101 4.72 11.81 -10.55
N LYS A 102 4.38 12.07 -9.28
CA LYS A 102 5.29 12.65 -8.28
C LYS A 102 6.02 11.57 -7.48
N LEU A 103 5.46 10.37 -7.41
CA LEU A 103 6.02 9.23 -6.68
C LEU A 103 5.64 7.91 -7.34
N ILE A 104 6.61 7.01 -7.47
CA ILE A 104 6.39 5.61 -7.80
C ILE A 104 6.89 4.76 -6.65
N ALA A 105 6.04 3.82 -6.22
CA ALA A 105 6.38 2.85 -5.22
C ALA A 105 6.43 1.45 -5.85
N VAL A 106 7.49 0.69 -5.59
CA VAL A 106 7.61 -0.71 -5.98
C VAL A 106 7.64 -1.55 -4.72
N SER A 107 6.59 -2.37 -4.56
CA SER A 107 6.34 -3.22 -3.40
C SER A 107 6.73 -4.65 -3.73
N LEU A 108 7.62 -5.23 -2.92
CA LEU A 108 8.16 -6.57 -3.17
C LEU A 108 8.39 -7.34 -1.86
N PRO A 109 8.24 -8.67 -1.87
CA PRO A 109 8.53 -9.52 -0.72
C PRO A 109 10.04 -9.72 -0.55
N ASN A 110 10.44 -10.27 0.60
CA ASN A 110 11.82 -10.72 0.78
C ASN A 110 12.09 -11.98 -0.08
N GLY A 111 12.85 -11.80 -1.17
CA GLY A 111 13.33 -12.88 -2.05
C GLY A 111 14.68 -13.48 -1.63
N GLY A 112 15.16 -13.17 -0.42
CA GLY A 112 16.48 -13.52 0.07
C GLY A 112 17.58 -12.95 -0.81
N ALA A 113 18.56 -13.78 -1.17
CA ALA A 113 19.72 -13.39 -1.97
C ALA A 113 19.38 -12.77 -3.34
N SER A 114 18.20 -13.07 -3.90
CA SER A 114 17.75 -12.54 -5.20
C SER A 114 17.18 -11.12 -5.12
N THR A 115 16.85 -10.62 -3.92
CA THR A 115 16.11 -9.36 -3.76
C THR A 115 16.83 -8.18 -4.39
N ILE A 116 18.11 -8.00 -4.07
CA ILE A 116 18.90 -6.86 -4.56
C ILE A 116 19.06 -6.92 -6.08
N SER A 117 19.30 -8.11 -6.65
CA SER A 117 19.37 -8.27 -8.11
C SER A 117 18.06 -7.88 -8.78
N SER A 118 16.93 -8.34 -8.22
CA SER A 118 15.59 -8.05 -8.74
C SER A 118 15.27 -6.55 -8.67
N MET A 119 15.60 -5.90 -7.56
CA MET A 119 15.44 -4.45 -7.41
C MET A 119 16.28 -3.68 -8.44
N ASN A 120 17.54 -4.07 -8.66
CA ASN A 120 18.41 -3.42 -9.65
C ASN A 120 17.90 -3.61 -11.09
N GLU A 121 17.38 -4.78 -11.42
CA GLU A 121 16.79 -5.05 -12.73
C GLU A 121 15.56 -4.17 -12.96
N MET A 122 14.63 -4.13 -12.00
CA MET A 122 13.46 -3.25 -12.06
C MET A 122 13.86 -1.77 -12.13
N PHE A 123 14.83 -1.34 -11.33
CA PHE A 123 15.33 0.02 -11.40
C PHE A 123 15.93 0.34 -12.77
N SER A 124 16.68 -0.60 -13.38
CA SER A 124 17.25 -0.41 -14.71
C SER A 124 16.19 -0.29 -15.80
N ILE A 125 15.06 -0.98 -15.64
CA ILE A 125 13.87 -0.84 -16.50
C ILE A 125 13.24 0.54 -16.33
N MET A 126 13.10 1.02 -15.08
CA MET A 126 12.46 2.31 -14.79
C MET A 126 13.31 3.53 -15.15
N LYS A 127 14.63 3.42 -14.94
CA LYS A 127 15.60 4.52 -15.02
C LYS A 127 15.48 5.42 -16.27
N PRO A 128 15.20 4.93 -17.50
CA PRO A 128 15.17 5.77 -18.69
C PRO A 128 14.14 6.91 -18.66
N ASN A 129 13.00 6.74 -17.97
CA ASN A 129 11.89 7.69 -17.93
C ASN A 129 11.36 7.92 -16.50
N LEU A 130 12.12 7.52 -15.48
CA LEU A 130 11.80 7.78 -14.07
C LEU A 130 12.19 9.21 -13.70
N GLN A 131 11.21 10.13 -13.72
CA GLN A 131 11.39 11.54 -13.37
C GLN A 131 10.93 11.89 -11.95
N CYS A 132 10.33 10.93 -11.24
CA CYS A 132 9.68 11.13 -9.95
C CYS A 132 10.45 10.47 -8.80
N PHE A 133 9.98 10.66 -7.56
CA PHE A 133 10.56 9.94 -6.42
C PHE A 133 10.33 8.43 -6.54
N ASN A 134 11.35 7.65 -6.18
CA ASN A 134 11.28 6.19 -6.12
C ASN A 134 11.22 5.69 -4.69
N LEU A 135 10.25 4.84 -4.39
CA LEU A 135 9.99 4.28 -3.08
C LEU A 135 9.97 2.75 -3.16
N TRP A 136 10.86 2.09 -2.43
CA TRP A 136 10.85 0.64 -2.30
C TRP A 136 10.05 0.26 -1.05
N GLN A 137 8.89 -0.36 -1.26
CA GLN A 137 8.07 -0.90 -0.19
C GLN A 137 8.51 -2.33 0.12
N LEU A 138 9.07 -2.50 1.32
CA LEU A 138 9.53 -3.79 1.83
C LEU A 138 8.31 -4.54 2.37
N ASP A 139 7.60 -5.26 1.50
CA ASP A 139 6.35 -5.96 1.84
C ASP A 139 6.68 -7.25 2.61
N GLY A 140 6.67 -7.17 3.95
CA GLY A 140 7.02 -8.30 4.80
C GLY A 140 5.98 -9.42 4.71
N ARG A 141 4.94 -9.33 5.55
CA ARG A 141 3.82 -10.25 5.52
C ARG A 141 2.55 -9.51 5.10
N PRO A 142 2.11 -9.66 3.84
CA PRO A 142 0.95 -8.94 3.32
C PRO A 142 -0.27 -9.10 4.23
N MET A 143 -1.04 -8.02 4.39
CA MET A 143 -2.35 -8.02 5.05
C MET A 143 -2.40 -8.59 6.49
N SER A 144 -1.28 -8.62 7.20
CA SER A 144 -1.16 -9.27 8.53
C SER A 144 -0.93 -8.32 9.71
N GLY A 145 -0.94 -7.00 9.47
CA GLY A 145 -0.67 -6.00 10.52
C GLY A 145 -1.66 -6.04 11.70
N ASP A 146 -2.85 -6.59 11.49
CA ASP A 146 -3.89 -6.80 12.51
C ASP A 146 -3.71 -8.08 13.36
N ILE A 147 -2.80 -8.97 12.97
CA ILE A 147 -2.54 -10.31 13.58
C ILE A 147 -1.56 -10.25 14.76
N GLY A 148 -0.85 -9.12 14.95
CA GLY A 148 -0.02 -8.85 16.13
C GLY A 148 1.49 -8.93 15.88
N ARG A 149 2.28 -9.07 16.96
CA ARG A 149 3.74 -8.84 16.95
C ARG A 149 4.53 -9.74 15.99
N GLY A 150 4.05 -10.96 15.71
CA GLY A 150 4.74 -11.91 14.81
C GLY A 150 4.94 -11.35 13.40
N ALA A 151 3.90 -10.71 12.84
CA ALA A 151 3.92 -10.11 11.51
C ALA A 151 4.99 -9.03 11.35
N THR A 152 5.26 -8.25 12.40
CA THR A 152 6.22 -7.15 12.37
C THR A 152 7.67 -7.61 12.38
N LYS A 153 7.95 -8.81 12.91
CA LYS A 153 9.33 -9.34 12.97
C LYS A 153 9.89 -9.59 11.57
N GLU A 154 9.08 -10.15 10.67
CA GLU A 154 9.46 -10.46 9.29
C GLU A 154 9.78 -9.19 8.52
N THR A 155 8.94 -8.15 8.63
CA THR A 155 9.16 -6.84 8.00
C THR A 155 10.45 -6.18 8.49
N ILE A 156 10.71 -6.22 9.79
CA ILE A 156 11.94 -5.64 10.37
C ILE A 156 13.17 -6.44 9.96
N ALA A 157 13.09 -7.78 9.92
CA ALA A 157 14.20 -8.61 9.45
C ALA A 157 14.56 -8.26 8.01
N PHE A 158 13.55 -8.08 7.16
CA PHE A 158 13.75 -7.67 5.77
C PHE A 158 14.42 -6.29 5.68
N ALA A 159 13.97 -5.32 6.47
CA ALA A 159 14.59 -4.00 6.57
C ALA A 159 16.07 -4.06 7.00
N ILE A 160 16.43 -4.92 7.97
CA ILE A 160 17.82 -5.10 8.42
C ILE A 160 18.72 -5.61 7.29
N GLU A 161 18.23 -6.57 6.50
CA GLU A 161 18.96 -7.14 5.38
C GLU A 161 19.24 -6.07 4.31
N LEU A 162 18.21 -5.33 3.92
CA LEU A 162 18.28 -4.28 2.91
C LEU A 162 19.10 -3.07 3.35
N ALA A 163 19.02 -2.69 4.62
CA ALA A 163 19.82 -1.62 5.19
C ALA A 163 21.33 -1.89 5.10
N LYS A 164 21.75 -3.16 5.12
CA LYS A 164 23.16 -3.55 5.03
C LYS A 164 23.66 -3.74 3.59
N ALA A 165 22.76 -3.72 2.60
CA ALA A 165 23.11 -3.99 1.22
C ALA A 165 23.81 -2.79 0.57
N ILE A 166 25.04 -3.02 0.06
CA ILE A 166 25.88 -1.98 -0.55
C ILE A 166 25.45 -1.69 -2.00
N ASN A 167 24.90 -2.69 -2.71
CA ASN A 167 24.58 -2.61 -4.14
C ASN A 167 23.07 -2.47 -4.41
N ARG A 168 22.30 -1.88 -3.51
CA ARG A 168 20.87 -1.65 -3.75
C ARG A 168 20.64 -0.45 -4.69
N PRO A 169 19.59 -0.45 -5.53
CA PRO A 169 19.29 0.71 -6.34
C PRO A 169 18.87 1.91 -5.46
N PRO A 170 18.97 3.14 -5.98
CA PRO A 170 18.56 4.33 -5.25
C PRO A 170 17.03 4.36 -5.04
N GLY A 171 16.62 5.05 -3.98
CA GLY A 171 15.23 5.19 -3.58
C GLY A 171 15.05 5.11 -2.07
N PHE A 172 13.96 5.69 -1.60
CA PHE A 172 13.55 5.61 -0.19
C PHE A 172 13.12 4.18 0.13
N LEU A 173 13.35 3.74 1.37
CA LEU A 173 12.83 2.45 1.86
C LEU A 173 11.63 2.71 2.77
N GLN A 174 10.52 2.02 2.53
CA GLN A 174 9.36 2.05 3.42
C GLN A 174 9.00 0.63 3.84
N LEU A 175 8.74 0.41 5.13
CA LEU A 175 8.20 -0.88 5.57
C LEU A 175 6.73 -0.98 5.15
N ALA A 176 6.34 -2.10 4.55
CA ALA A 176 4.96 -2.47 4.26
C ALA A 176 4.72 -3.91 4.72
N GLY A 177 3.47 -4.39 4.69
CA GLY A 177 3.15 -5.79 5.01
C GLY A 177 3.51 -6.21 6.44
N GLY A 178 2.52 -6.25 7.34
CA GLY A 178 2.73 -6.74 8.73
C GLY A 178 3.14 -5.66 9.73
N THR A 179 3.12 -4.39 9.31
CA THR A 179 3.38 -3.21 10.14
C THR A 179 2.24 -2.93 11.12
N ASN A 180 2.56 -2.62 12.38
CA ASN A 180 1.60 -2.28 13.44
C ASN A 180 2.25 -1.41 14.54
N ALA A 181 1.58 -1.24 15.69
CA ALA A 181 2.08 -0.45 16.81
C ALA A 181 3.47 -0.86 17.34
N HIS A 182 3.95 -2.08 17.07
CA HIS A 182 5.28 -2.52 17.50
C HIS A 182 6.39 -2.21 16.49
N THR A 183 6.05 -1.74 15.28
CA THR A 183 7.03 -1.55 14.20
C THR A 183 8.08 -0.49 14.56
N ILE A 184 7.65 0.64 15.13
CA ILE A 184 8.56 1.75 15.47
C ILE A 184 9.54 1.32 16.57
N ASP A 185 9.04 0.73 17.66
CA ASP A 185 9.88 0.20 18.73
C ASP A 185 10.87 -0.85 18.21
N GLY A 186 10.43 -1.68 17.28
CA GLY A 186 11.27 -2.69 16.66
C GLY A 186 12.38 -2.10 15.79
N LEU A 187 12.09 -1.06 14.99
CA LEU A 187 13.10 -0.35 14.20
C LEU A 187 14.09 0.40 15.10
N ARG A 188 13.61 1.08 16.15
CA ARG A 188 14.47 1.78 17.14
C ARG A 188 15.45 0.81 17.81
N LYS A 189 14.98 -0.36 18.25
CA LYS A 189 15.83 -1.42 18.83
C LYS A 189 16.91 -1.94 17.88
N LYS A 190 16.75 -1.73 16.58
CA LYS A 190 17.69 -2.16 15.54
C LYS A 190 18.52 -1.02 14.97
N GLY A 191 18.37 0.19 15.49
CA GLY A 191 19.07 1.39 14.99
C GLY A 191 18.68 1.76 13.56
N LEU A 192 17.56 1.23 13.04
CA LEU A 192 17.07 1.51 11.68
C LEU A 192 16.13 2.71 11.61
N PHE A 193 15.80 3.27 12.77
CA PHE A 193 14.98 4.46 12.90
C PHE A 193 15.85 5.58 13.45
N GLN A 194 16.41 6.38 12.56
CA GLN A 194 17.14 7.60 12.92
C GLN A 194 16.43 8.78 12.28
N THR A 195 16.08 9.73 13.14
CA THR A 195 15.73 11.09 12.77
C THR A 195 16.85 11.68 11.91
N THR A 196 16.53 12.16 10.70
CA THR A 196 17.37 13.15 10.05
C THR A 196 17.37 14.41 10.90
N SER A 197 18.37 14.58 11.76
CA SER A 197 18.79 15.92 12.16
C SER A 197 19.12 16.63 10.86
N ILE A 198 18.33 17.63 10.49
CA ILE A 198 18.55 18.46 9.30
C ILE A 198 19.86 19.23 9.52
N ALA A 199 21.00 18.59 9.33
CA ALA A 199 22.27 19.25 9.13
C ALA A 199 22.37 19.50 7.62
N VAL A 200 21.95 20.69 7.23
CA VAL A 200 22.35 21.31 5.97
C VAL A 200 23.88 21.35 6.01
N ASP A 201 24.53 20.89 4.94
CA ASP A 201 25.98 20.78 4.77
C ASP A 201 26.63 19.46 5.21
N SER A 202 26.38 18.39 4.45
CA SER A 202 27.50 17.56 3.94
C SER A 202 27.01 16.55 2.90
N SER A 203 27.64 16.60 1.74
CA SER A 203 27.62 15.57 0.70
C SER A 203 27.82 14.16 1.28
N ASN A 204 26.94 13.23 0.90
CA ASN A 204 27.10 11.76 1.00
C ASN A 204 27.01 11.09 2.38
N SER A 205 26.08 11.48 3.27
CA SER A 205 25.73 10.62 4.42
C SER A 205 24.41 9.88 4.20
N ALA A 206 24.48 8.55 4.21
CA ALA A 206 23.40 7.60 3.91
C ALA A 206 22.39 7.43 5.06
N ASP A 207 21.96 8.53 5.68
CA ASP A 207 21.37 8.52 7.04
C ASP A 207 19.85 8.76 7.06
N ALA A 208 19.14 7.84 6.42
CA ALA A 208 17.91 7.25 6.95
C ALA A 208 17.74 5.89 6.26
N LEU A 209 18.07 4.80 6.95
CA LEU A 209 17.96 3.45 6.40
C LEU A 209 16.52 3.13 5.99
N ILE A 210 15.54 3.66 6.73
CA ILE A 210 14.10 3.53 6.47
C ILE A 210 13.47 4.92 6.50
N GLY A 211 12.87 5.34 5.38
CA GLY A 211 12.20 6.64 5.21
C GLY A 211 10.71 6.65 5.54
N GLY A 212 10.10 5.51 5.87
CA GLY A 212 8.68 5.48 6.26
C GLY A 212 8.12 4.12 6.64
N ILE A 213 6.85 4.12 7.09
CA ILE A 213 6.08 2.91 7.43
C ILE A 213 4.68 3.05 6.84
N ALA A 214 4.25 2.06 6.05
CA ALA A 214 2.93 1.98 5.46
C ALA A 214 1.98 1.16 6.35
N TYR A 215 1.06 1.82 7.05
CA TYR A 215 0.07 1.14 7.88
C TYR A 215 -1.21 0.82 7.11
N GLY A 216 -1.33 -0.40 6.62
CA GLY A 216 -2.55 -0.91 5.98
C GLY A 216 -3.59 -1.42 6.98
N GLY A 217 -3.66 -2.74 7.15
CA GLY A 217 -4.67 -3.41 7.97
C GLY A 217 -4.73 -2.94 9.43
N TYR A 218 -3.59 -2.56 10.03
CA TYR A 218 -3.56 -2.04 11.39
C TYR A 218 -4.21 -0.66 11.52
N ALA A 219 -3.95 0.27 10.60
CA ALA A 219 -4.61 1.58 10.58
C ALA A 219 -6.13 1.43 10.46
N ARG A 220 -6.58 0.52 9.57
CA ARG A 220 -7.99 0.19 9.44
C ARG A 220 -8.58 -0.39 10.72
N LYS A 221 -7.84 -1.24 11.43
CA LYS A 221 -8.29 -1.83 12.70
C LYS A 221 -8.57 -0.76 13.74
N ILE A 222 -7.67 0.22 13.90
CA ILE A 222 -7.81 1.27 14.92
C ILE A 222 -8.94 2.26 14.55
N VAL A 223 -8.96 2.79 13.33
CA VAL A 223 -10.01 3.71 12.86
C VAL A 223 -11.36 3.00 12.79
N GLY A 224 -11.37 1.74 12.37
CA GLY A 224 -12.58 0.92 12.28
C GLY A 224 -13.26 0.65 13.62
N ARG A 225 -12.54 0.74 14.76
CA ARG A 225 -13.19 0.68 16.09
C ARG A 225 -14.06 1.90 16.33
N VAL A 226 -13.56 3.09 15.98
CA VAL A 226 -14.31 4.35 16.09
C VAL A 226 -15.52 4.32 15.18
N LEU A 227 -15.36 3.86 13.92
CA LEU A 227 -16.47 3.73 12.97
C LEU A 227 -17.55 2.76 13.46
N ARG A 228 -17.17 1.60 14.02
CA ARG A 228 -18.16 0.64 14.57
C ARG A 228 -18.88 1.18 15.80
N SER A 229 -18.18 1.92 16.67
CA SER A 229 -18.80 2.60 17.82
C SER A 229 -19.87 3.58 17.35
N MET A 230 -19.52 4.45 16.40
CA MET A 230 -20.44 5.41 15.79
C MET A 230 -21.65 4.73 15.16
N GLN A 231 -21.43 3.68 14.37
CA GLN A 231 -22.52 2.94 13.71
C GLN A 231 -23.43 2.22 14.70
N SER A 232 -22.93 1.85 15.89
CA SER A 232 -23.74 1.26 16.95
C SER A 232 -24.64 2.29 17.63
N GLU A 233 -24.23 3.56 17.65
CA GLU A 233 -24.97 4.67 18.26
C GLU A 233 -25.95 5.35 17.30
N TYR A 234 -25.55 5.53 16.03
CA TYR A 234 -26.29 6.31 15.03
C TYR A 234 -26.81 5.48 13.83
N GLY A 235 -26.54 4.17 13.82
CA GLY A 235 -26.97 3.24 12.77
C GLY A 235 -25.92 3.00 11.68
N GLY A 236 -26.06 1.88 10.94
CA GLY A 236 -25.04 1.41 9.98
C GLY A 236 -24.76 2.34 8.80
N ALA A 237 -25.72 3.20 8.44
CA ALA A 237 -25.60 4.16 7.36
C ALA A 237 -24.99 5.52 7.78
N ALA A 238 -24.67 5.68 9.07
CA ALA A 238 -24.09 6.90 9.61
C ALA A 238 -22.74 7.24 8.95
N ARG A 239 -22.55 8.51 8.62
CA ARG A 239 -21.34 9.05 7.98
C ARG A 239 -20.52 9.78 9.02
N ILE A 240 -19.20 9.53 9.06
CA ILE A 240 -18.34 10.08 10.11
C ILE A 240 -18.24 11.61 10.04
N GLU A 241 -18.44 12.18 8.86
CA GLU A 241 -18.47 13.62 8.57
C GLU A 241 -19.59 14.33 9.35
N ASP A 242 -20.68 13.64 9.65
CA ASP A 242 -21.84 14.18 10.38
C ASP A 242 -21.66 14.08 11.91
N HIS A 243 -20.60 13.41 12.38
CA HIS A 243 -20.36 13.12 13.79
C HIS A 243 -18.98 13.65 14.25
N PRO A 244 -18.85 14.96 14.53
CA PRO A 244 -17.55 15.61 14.77
C PRO A 244 -16.76 15.01 15.93
N GLN A 245 -17.43 14.49 16.96
CA GLN A 245 -16.77 13.82 18.08
C GLN A 245 -16.09 12.51 17.63
N HIS A 246 -16.78 11.70 16.82
CA HIS A 246 -16.25 10.46 16.26
C HIS A 246 -15.14 10.73 15.24
N LEU A 247 -15.30 11.77 14.41
CA LEU A 247 -14.24 12.23 13.52
C LEU A 247 -12.97 12.61 14.29
N LEU A 248 -13.09 13.39 15.37
CA LEU A 248 -11.95 13.76 16.22
C LEU A 248 -11.30 12.54 16.88
N MET A 249 -12.08 11.56 17.33
CA MET A 249 -11.54 10.30 17.88
C MET A 249 -10.74 9.52 16.82
N ALA A 250 -11.27 9.36 15.62
CA ALA A 250 -10.58 8.71 14.52
C ALA A 250 -9.29 9.43 14.13
N LEU A 251 -9.31 10.78 14.11
CA LEU A 251 -8.14 11.60 13.85
C LEU A 251 -7.07 11.43 14.93
N LYS A 252 -7.45 11.41 16.22
CA LYS A 252 -6.51 11.17 17.33
C LYS A 252 -5.83 9.81 17.21
N GLU A 253 -6.58 8.76 16.92
CA GLU A 253 -6.04 7.40 16.69
C GLU A 253 -5.06 7.38 15.50
N ALA A 254 -5.42 8.02 14.38
CA ALA A 254 -4.56 8.11 13.21
C ALA A 254 -3.26 8.89 13.51
N LEU A 255 -3.37 10.03 14.20
CA LEU A 255 -2.22 10.85 14.61
C LEU A 255 -1.33 10.13 15.62
N ALA A 256 -1.90 9.38 16.57
CA ALA A 256 -1.12 8.58 17.50
C ALA A 256 -0.32 7.47 16.79
N LEU A 257 -0.88 6.91 15.71
CA LEU A 257 -0.20 5.89 14.91
C LEU A 257 0.97 6.45 14.10
N VAL A 258 0.77 7.58 13.40
CA VAL A 258 1.79 8.15 12.50
C VAL A 258 2.70 9.18 13.18
N GLY A 259 2.28 9.75 14.30
CA GLY A 259 2.97 10.80 15.04
C GLY A 259 4.41 10.43 15.43
N PRO A 260 4.67 9.23 15.96
CA PRO A 260 6.03 8.83 16.29
C PRO A 260 6.93 8.69 15.06
N VAL A 261 6.38 8.65 13.84
CA VAL A 261 7.16 8.71 12.58
C VAL A 261 7.46 10.14 12.15
N LYS A 262 6.53 11.08 12.36
CA LYS A 262 6.68 12.48 11.93
C LYS A 262 7.43 13.37 12.91
N CYS A 263 7.39 13.04 14.20
CA CYS A 263 8.08 13.78 15.26
C CYS A 263 9.43 13.15 15.64
N SER A 264 9.90 12.17 14.85
CA SER A 264 11.24 11.66 14.98
C SER A 264 12.15 12.54 14.17
#